data_AF-A0AAW0ITM8-F1
#
_entry.id   AF-A0AAW0ITM8-F1
#
_cell.length_a   1.000
_cell.length_b   1.000
_cell.length_c   1.000
_cell.angle_alpha   90.00
_cell.angle_beta   90.00
_cell.angle_gamma   90.00
#
_symmetry.space_group_name_H-M   'P 1'
#
loop_
_entity.id
_entity.type
_entity.pdbx_description
1 polymer ?
#
loop_
_entity_poly.entity_id
_entity_poly.type
_entity_poly.pdbx_seq_one_letter_code
_entity_poly.pdbx_strand_id
1 'polypeptide(L)'
;MEQKPRIAILPSPGMGHLVPFIEFAKLLVLHHNFHITCIIPVFGSPSKAMKEVLEALPTSIDNVFLPPVNSEGLESLPLGVQIAVTMTRSLPS
;
A
#
# COMPACT_ATOMS: atom_id res chain seq x y z
N MET A 1 -19.77 -20.40 11.45
CA MET A 1 -18.84 -20.28 10.31
C MET A 1 -17.58 -19.64 10.87
N GLU A 2 -16.43 -20.30 10.78
CA GLU A 2 -15.17 -19.69 11.19
C GLU A 2 -14.84 -18.52 10.26
N GLN A 3 -14.49 -17.36 10.82
CA GLN A 3 -14.08 -16.21 10.03
C GLN A 3 -12.65 -16.42 9.54
N LYS A 4 -12.43 -16.13 8.25
CA LYS A 4 -11.09 -16.09 7.65
C LYS A 4 -10.25 -15.03 8.38
N PRO A 5 -9.08 -15.37 8.97
CA PRO A 5 -8.28 -14.37 9.68
C PRO A 5 -7.83 -13.27 8.71
N ARG A 6 -7.86 -12.01 9.17
CA ARG A 6 -7.59 -10.83 8.34
C ARG A 6 -6.27 -10.20 8.73
N ILE A 7 -5.47 -9.81 7.73
CA ILE A 7 -4.19 -9.12 7.92
C ILE A 7 -4.24 -7.79 7.18
N ALA A 8 -3.87 -6.71 7.86
CA ALA A 8 -3.64 -5.41 7.25
C ALA A 8 -2.14 -5.25 6.98
N ILE A 9 -1.78 -4.84 5.76
CA ILE A 9 -0.40 -4.56 5.35
C ILE A 9 -0.29 -3.08 4.98
N LEU A 10 0.65 -2.38 5.60
CA LEU A 10 0.96 -0.97 5.33
C LEU A 10 2.37 -0.88 4.72
N PRO A 11 2.53 -1.03 3.39
CA PRO A 11 3.83 -0.86 2.74
C PRO A 11 4.28 0.61 2.79
N SER A 12 5.59 0.83 2.83
CA SER A 12 6.17 2.15 2.58
C SER A 12 5.82 2.64 1.16
N PRO A 13 5.63 3.95 0.93
CA PRO A 13 5.35 4.50 -0.39
C PRO A 13 6.40 4.14 -1.44
N GLY A 14 5.94 3.84 -2.65
CA GLY A 14 6.78 3.59 -3.83
C GLY A 14 6.64 2.18 -4.41
N MET A 15 6.78 2.05 -5.73
CA MET A 15 6.56 0.77 -6.43
C MET A 15 7.52 -0.35 -5.97
N GLY A 16 8.77 0.00 -5.67
CA GLY A 16 9.77 -0.96 -5.16
C GLY A 16 9.43 -1.52 -3.77
N HIS A 17 8.57 -0.86 -3.01
CA HIS A 17 8.05 -1.34 -1.73
C HIS A 17 6.71 -2.05 -1.92
N LEU A 18 5.82 -1.50 -2.74
CA LEU A 18 4.47 -2.04 -2.96
C LEU A 18 4.49 -3.45 -3.57
N VAL A 19 5.28 -3.67 -4.63
CA VAL A 19 5.28 -4.96 -5.36
C VAL A 19 5.69 -6.13 -4.45
N PRO A 20 6.80 -6.06 -3.68
CA PRO A 20 7.15 -7.13 -2.75
C PRO A 20 6.06 -7.45 -1.72
N PHE A 21 5.39 -6.43 -1.18
CA PHE A 21 4.31 -6.64 -0.21
C PHE A 21 3.05 -7.25 -0.84
N ILE A 22 2.76 -6.92 -2.10
CA ILE A 22 1.70 -7.57 -2.86
C ILE A 22 2.02 -9.05 -3.10
N GLU A 23 3.24 -9.37 -3.52
CA GLU A 23 3.65 -10.77 -3.72
C GLU A 23 3.63 -11.55 -2.41
N PHE A 24 4.06 -10.92 -1.30
CA PHE A 24 3.93 -11.51 0.02
C PHE A 24 2.47 -11.74 0.41
N ALA A 25 1.56 -10.80 0.14
CA ALA A 25 0.13 -10.96 0.37
C ALA A 25 -0.45 -12.15 -0.41
N LYS A 26 -0.04 -12.35 -1.67
CA LYS A 26 -0.46 -13.50 -2.49
C LYS A 26 -0.01 -14.82 -1.86
N LEU A 27 1.22 -14.89 -1.34
CA LEU A 27 1.73 -16.07 -0.65
C LEU A 27 0.94 -16.37 0.64
N LEU A 28 0.60 -15.33 1.42
CA LEU A 28 -0.23 -15.45 2.62
C LEU A 28 -1.63 -15.99 2.31
N VAL A 29 -2.26 -15.50 1.23
CA VAL A 29 -3.55 -16.01 0.76
C VAL A 29 -3.42 -17.47 0.33
N LEU A 30 -2.41 -17.79 -0.48
CA LEU A 30 -2.23 -19.10 -1.09
C LEU A 30 -1.95 -20.19 -0.06
N HIS A 31 -1.07 -19.92 0.91
CA HIS A 31 -0.57 -20.94 1.83
C HIS A 31 -1.27 -20.97 3.19
N HIS A 32 -1.87 -19.86 3.61
CA HIS A 32 -2.44 -19.74 4.96
C HIS A 32 -3.92 -19.37 4.97
N ASN A 33 -4.54 -19.23 3.80
CA ASN A 33 -5.95 -18.89 3.66
C ASN A 33 -6.32 -17.63 4.46
N PHE A 34 -5.50 -16.57 4.38
CA PHE A 34 -5.79 -15.26 4.96
C PHE A 34 -6.60 -14.36 4.03
N HIS A 35 -7.33 -13.40 4.59
CA HIS A 35 -7.87 -12.25 3.84
C HIS A 35 -6.95 -11.06 4.08
N ILE A 36 -6.46 -10.44 3.01
CA ILE A 36 -5.47 -9.36 3.15
C ILE A 36 -6.12 -8.03 2.78
N THR A 37 -5.76 -6.96 3.47
CA THR A 37 -6.05 -5.59 3.06
C THR A 37 -4.75 -4.79 3.00
N CYS A 38 -4.40 -4.32 1.80
CA CYS A 38 -3.25 -3.45 1.57
C CYS A 38 -3.66 -1.98 1.75
N ILE A 39 -3.09 -1.29 2.73
CA ILE A 39 -3.35 0.12 3.02
C ILE A 39 -2.20 0.93 2.41
N ILE A 40 -2.48 1.75 1.41
CA ILE A 40 -1.44 2.30 0.53
C ILE A 40 -1.29 3.80 0.77
N PRO A 41 -0.22 4.24 1.45
CA PRO A 41 0.12 5.64 1.56
C PRO A 41 0.67 6.13 0.22
N VAL A 42 0.16 7.27 -0.24
CA VAL A 42 0.57 7.86 -1.52
C VAL A 42 0.95 9.32 -1.35
N PHE A 43 2.01 9.66 -2.06
CA PHE A 43 2.45 11.02 -2.26
C PHE A 43 1.94 11.52 -3.60
N GLY A 44 1.14 12.59 -3.61
CA GLY A 44 0.41 13.00 -4.81
C GLY A 44 -0.59 11.93 -5.27
N SER A 45 -0.79 11.82 -6.59
CA SER A 45 -1.75 10.85 -7.14
C SER A 45 -1.12 9.47 -7.40
N PRO A 46 -1.85 8.36 -7.18
CA PRO A 46 -1.36 7.03 -7.54
C PRO A 46 -1.04 6.95 -9.04
N SER A 47 0.13 6.42 -9.38
CA SER A 47 0.55 6.25 -10.78
C SER A 47 -0.34 5.23 -11.51
N LYS A 48 -0.40 5.31 -12.85
CA LYS A 48 -1.15 4.34 -13.67
C LYS A 48 -0.70 2.90 -13.40
N ALA A 49 0.61 2.67 -13.36
CA ALA A 49 1.19 1.35 -13.09
C ALA A 49 0.79 0.82 -11.71
N MET A 50 0.71 1.69 -10.69
CA MET A 50 0.25 1.30 -9.36
C MET A 50 -1.21 0.82 -9.40
N LYS A 51 -2.09 1.57 -10.08
CA LYS A 51 -3.51 1.19 -10.21
C LYS A 51 -3.68 -0.13 -10.95
N GLU A 52 -3.00 -0.32 -12.08
CA GLU A 52 -3.04 -1.55 -12.88
C GLU A 52 -2.62 -2.78 -12.05
N VAL A 53 -1.56 -2.66 -11.24
CA VAL A 53 -1.11 -3.74 -10.35
C VAL A 53 -2.17 -4.08 -9.29
N LEU A 54 -2.83 -3.08 -8.74
CA LEU A 54 -3.84 -3.25 -7.68
C LEU A 54 -5.17 -3.78 -8.22
N GLU A 55 -5.56 -3.37 -9.43
CA GLU A 55 -6.76 -3.87 -10.13
C GLU A 55 -6.61 -5.34 -10.53
N ALA A 56 -5.39 -5.82 -10.74
CA ALA A 56 -5.10 -7.22 -11.06
C ALA A 56 -5.07 -8.16 -9.83
N LEU A 57 -5.36 -7.66 -8.63
CA LEU A 57 -5.34 -8.47 -7.42
C LEU A 57 -6.53 -9.44 -7.33
N PRO A 58 -6.33 -10.64 -6.76
CA PRO A 58 -7.44 -11.55 -6.50
C PRO A 58 -8.39 -10.98 -5.43
N THR A 59 -9.65 -11.41 -5.42
CA THR A 59 -10.70 -10.95 -4.49
C THR A 59 -10.43 -11.23 -3.00
N SER A 60 -9.41 -12.03 -2.68
CA SER A 60 -8.94 -12.25 -1.30
C SER A 60 -7.95 -11.19 -0.81
N ILE A 61 -7.59 -10.22 -1.65
CA ILE A 61 -6.69 -9.11 -1.34
C ILE A 61 -7.41 -7.81 -1.68
N ASP A 62 -7.91 -7.13 -0.65
CA ASP A 62 -8.43 -5.78 -0.79
C ASP A 62 -7.28 -4.77 -0.82
N ASN A 63 -7.53 -3.60 -1.40
CA ASN A 63 -6.63 -2.46 -1.29
C ASN A 63 -7.41 -1.17 -1.02
N VAL A 64 -6.77 -0.26 -0.30
CA VAL A 64 -7.30 1.07 0.00
C VAL A 64 -6.18 2.09 -0.05
N PHE A 65 -6.41 3.20 -0.74
CA PHE A 65 -5.51 4.35 -0.70
C PHE A 65 -5.82 5.21 0.52
N LEU A 66 -4.78 5.59 1.25
CA LEU A 66 -4.91 6.66 2.25
C LEU A 66 -5.06 8.02 1.54
N PRO A 67 -5.60 9.04 2.23
CA PRO A 67 -5.65 10.40 1.70
C PRO A 67 -4.26 10.85 1.21
N PRO A 68 -4.16 11.37 -0.03
CA PRO A 68 -2.89 11.82 -0.58
C PRO A 68 -2.22 12.89 0.28
N VAL A 69 -0.91 12.74 0.51
CA VAL A 69 -0.11 13.79 1.15
C VAL A 69 0.21 14.88 0.12
N ASN A 70 0.08 16.15 0.52
CA ASN A 70 0.38 17.31 -0.32
C ASN A 70 1.83 17.22 -0.87
N SER A 71 1.96 17.42 -2.19
CA SER A 71 3.24 17.38 -2.89
C SER A 71 4.09 18.64 -2.85
N GLU A 72 3.47 19.76 -2.47
CA GLU A 72 4.16 21.04 -2.37
C GLU A 72 5.35 20.97 -1.39
N GLY A 73 6.53 21.31 -1.93
CA GLY A 73 7.79 21.33 -1.18
C GLY A 73 8.40 19.96 -0.85
N LEU A 74 7.73 18.85 -1.18
CA LEU A 74 8.26 17.51 -0.94
C LEU A 74 8.99 16.95 -2.17
N GLU A 75 8.60 17.34 -3.39
CA GLU A 75 9.23 16.87 -4.65
C GLU A 75 10.73 17.19 -4.76
N SER A 76 11.18 18.29 -4.14
CA SER A 76 12.60 18.70 -4.14
C SER A 76 13.44 17.99 -3.07
N LEU A 77 12.80 17.22 -2.17
CA LEU A 77 13.51 16.54 -1.08
C LEU A 77 14.04 15.17 -1.53
N PRO A 78 15.09 14.63 -0.88
CA PRO A 78 15.56 13.28 -1.17
C PRO A 78 14.45 12.24 -1.00
N LEU A 79 14.41 11.22 -1.85
CA LEU A 79 13.32 10.23 -1.88
C LEU A 79 13.03 9.59 -0.51
N GLY A 80 14.06 9.28 0.28
CA GLY A 80 13.88 8.74 1.62
C GLY A 80 13.14 9.70 2.58
N VAL A 81 13.37 11.00 2.44
CA VAL A 81 12.64 12.04 3.18
C VAL A 81 11.20 12.12 2.69
N GLN A 82 10.98 12.03 1.38
CA GLN A 82 9.63 11.98 0.80
C GLN A 82 8.82 10.82 1.37
N ILE A 83 9.41 9.63 1.43
CA ILE A 83 8.81 8.41 1.98
C ILE A 83 8.48 8.61 3.48
N ALA A 84 9.43 9.08 4.28
CA ALA A 84 9.24 9.25 5.72
C ALA A 84 8.16 10.29 6.06
N VAL A 85 8.17 11.43 5.36
CA VAL A 85 7.16 12.48 5.50
C VAL A 85 5.78 11.98 5.07
N THR A 86 5.71 11.24 3.96
CA THR A 86 4.45 10.66 3.49
C THR A 86 3.87 9.70 4.54
N MET A 87 4.69 8.77 5.06
CA MET A 87 4.26 7.86 6.13
C MET A 87 3.75 8.61 7.36
N THR A 88 4.49 9.62 7.80
CA THR A 88 4.13 10.40 9.00
C THR A 88 2.84 11.20 8.80
N ARG A 89 2.66 11.82 7.63
CA ARG A 89 1.49 12.66 7.33
C ARG A 89 0.25 11.88 6.90
N SER A 90 0.39 10.61 6.52
CA SER A 90 -0.74 9.74 6.18
C SER A 90 -1.48 9.16 7.39
N LEU A 91 -0.92 9.28 8.60
CA LEU A 91 -1.52 8.77 9.83
C LEU A 91 -2.22 9.90 10.61
N PRO A 92 -3.36 9.63 11.27
CA PRO A 92 -4.05 10.61 12.10
C PRO A 92 -3.19 11.03 13.29
N SER A 93 -3.36 12.30 13.72
CA SER A 93 -2.69 12.94 14.86
C SER A 93 -3.26 12.48 16.21
#